data_AF-N9Q0X7-F1
#
_entry.id   AF-N9Q0X7-F1
#
_cell.length_a   1.000
_cell.length_b   1.000
_cell.length_c   1.000
_cell.angle_alpha   90.00
_cell.angle_beta   90.00
_cell.angle_gamma   90.00
#
_symmetry.space_group_name_H-M   'P 1'
#
loop_
_entity.id
_entity.type
_entity.pdbx_description
1 polymer ?
#
loop_
_entity_poly.entity_id
_entity_poly.type
_entity_poly.pdbx_seq_one_letter_code
_entity_poly.pdbx_strand_id
1 'polypeptide(L)' 'MKFINIIGTTGSDKSTFARKLADQRKLQYIELDNLLWLDDWRESPDEALFLKLKIAMENA' A
#
# COMPACT_ATOMS: atom_id res chain seq x y z
N MET A 1 -3.28 -12.33 10.88
CA MET A 1 -3.04 -12.29 9.42
C MET A 1 -1.60 -11.87 9.17
N LYS A 2 -0.94 -12.36 8.12
CA LYS A 2 0.43 -11.93 7.76
C LYS A 2 0.36 -11.01 6.54
N PHE A 3 0.95 -9.83 6.63
CA PHE A 3 1.04 -8.85 5.53
C PHE A 3 2.42 -8.88 4.90
N ILE A 4 2.50 -8.52 3.62
CA ILE A 4 3.74 -8.48 2.85
C ILE A 4 3.95 -7.05 2.38
N ASN A 5 5.01 -6.40 2.87
CA ASN A 5 5.43 -5.10 2.34
C ASN A 5 6.39 -5.32 1.18
N ILE A 6 6.12 -4.65 0.06
CA ILE A 6 6.99 -4.66 -1.12
C ILE A 6 7.78 -3.35 -1.15
N ILE A 7 9.10 -3.44 -0.99
CA ILE A 7 10.01 -2.30 -0.97
C ILE A 7 10.98 -2.43 -2.14
N GLY A 8 11.27 -1.33 -2.83
CA GLY A 8 12.19 -1.30 -3.95
C GLY A 8 12.54 0.13 -4.35
N THR A 9 13.62 0.30 -5.10
CA THR A 9 14.06 1.60 -5.62
C THR A 9 13.05 2.19 -6.60
N THR A 10 13.08 3.51 -6.80
CA THR A 10 12.27 4.17 -7.83
C THR A 10 12.55 3.56 -9.21
N GLY A 11 11.50 3.25 -9.96
CA GLY A 11 11.61 2.59 -11.27
C GLY A 11 11.78 1.06 -11.26
N SER A 12 11.75 0.41 -10.09
CA SER A 12 11.88 -1.06 -9.98
C SER A 12 10.59 -1.85 -10.27
N ASP A 13 9.52 -1.19 -10.73
CA ASP A 13 8.21 -1.80 -11.00
C ASP A 13 7.52 -2.47 -9.80
N LYS A 14 7.86 -2.06 -8.56
CA LYS A 14 7.27 -2.57 -7.32
C LYS A 14 5.74 -2.63 -7.31
N SER A 15 5.03 -1.59 -7.77
CA SER A 15 3.56 -1.58 -7.83
C SER A 15 3.01 -2.59 -8.86
N THR A 16 3.72 -2.80 -9.98
CA THR A 16 3.34 -3.81 -10.98
C THR A 16 3.55 -5.22 -10.44
N PHE A 17 4.68 -5.47 -9.77
CA PHE A 17 4.95 -6.75 -9.10
C PHE A 17 3.92 -7.05 -8.02
N ALA A 18 3.63 -6.09 -7.14
CA ALA A 18 2.69 -6.25 -6.03
C ALA A 18 1.27 -6.60 -6.53
N ARG A 19 0.77 -5.92 -7.57
CA ARG A 19 -0.53 -6.24 -8.18
C ARG A 19 -0.58 -7.64 -8.77
N LYS A 20 0.46 -8.05 -9.51
CA LYS A 20 0.53 -9.40 -10.10
C LYS A 20 0.60 -10.49 -9.02
N LEU A 21 1.39 -10.27 -7.98
CA LEU A 21 1.50 -11.21 -6.86
C LEU A 21 0.15 -11.35 -6.13
N ALA A 22 -0.52 -10.23 -5.88
CA ALA A 22 -1.82 -10.20 -5.23
C ALA A 22 -2.87 -10.98 -6.03
N ASP A 23 -2.96 -10.72 -7.33
CA ASP A 23 -3.87 -11.43 -8.25
C ASP A 23 -3.58 -12.95 -8.27
N GLN A 24 -2.32 -13.34 -8.48
CA GLN A 24 -1.92 -14.75 -8.53
C GLN A 24 -2.17 -15.51 -7.23
N ARG A 25 -2.04 -14.84 -6.09
CA ARG A 25 -2.19 -15.45 -4.76
C ARG A 25 -3.56 -15.19 -4.13
N LYS A 26 -4.46 -14.49 -4.83
CA LYS A 26 -5.77 -14.06 -4.34
C LYS A 26 -5.66 -13.31 -3.00
N LEU A 27 -4.69 -12.41 -2.91
CA LEU A 27 -4.47 -11.53 -1.77
C LEU A 27 -5.05 -10.15 -2.07
N GLN A 28 -5.46 -9.41 -1.04
CA GLN A 28 -5.78 -8.00 -1.22
C GLN A 28 -4.50 -7.20 -1.54
N TYR A 29 -4.61 -6.26 -2.49
CA TYR A 29 -3.58 -5.28 -2.80
C TYR A 29 -3.91 -3.94 -2.13
N ILE A 30 -2.93 -3.39 -1.41
CA ILE A 30 -3.01 -2.06 -0.79
C ILE A 30 -1.83 -1.25 -1.35
N GLU A 31 -2.13 -0.11 -1.99
CA GLU A 31 -1.11 0.83 -2.45
C GLU A 31 -0.88 1.88 -1.36
N LEU A 32 0.28 1.83 -0.70
CA LEU A 32 0.60 2.71 0.44
C LEU A 32 0.70 4.18 0.03
N ASP A 33 1.16 4.45 -1.20
CA ASP A 33 1.25 5.82 -1.72
C ASP A 33 -0.14 6.50 -1.76
N ASN A 34 -1.22 5.74 -2.02
CA ASN A 34 -2.59 6.27 -1.99
C ASN A 34 -3.06 6.65 -0.56
N LEU A 35 -2.42 6.11 0.47
CA LEU A 35 -2.77 6.38 1.87
C LEU A 35 -1.94 7.53 2.45
N LEU A 36 -0.66 7.59 2.07
CA LEU A 36 0.33 8.53 2.57
C LEU A 36 0.18 9.93 1.98
N TRP A 37 0.00 10.02 0.66
CA TRP A 37 0.04 11.31 -0.03
C TRP A 37 -1.34 11.98 -0.03
N LEU A 38 -1.34 13.28 0.29
CA LEU A 38 -2.43 14.21 0.08
C LEU A 38 -2.22 14.94 -1.26
N ASP A 39 -3.13 15.87 -1.57
CA ASP A 39 -2.98 16.78 -2.71
C ASP A 39 -1.63 17.50 -2.68
N ASP A 40 -1.12 17.80 -3.87
CA ASP A 40 0.20 18.43 -4.08
C ASP A 40 1.38 17.64 -3.46
N TRP A 41 1.27 16.31 -3.38
CA TRP A 41 2.33 15.43 -2.85
C TRP A 41 2.73 15.76 -1.41
N ARG A 42 1.77 16.23 -0.60
CA ARG A 42 2.02 16.48 0.83
C ARG A 42 1.84 15.19 1.62
N GLU A 43 2.79 14.89 2.50
CA GLU A 43 2.71 13.73 3.37
C GLU A 43 1.63 13.93 4.44
N SER A 44 0.77 12.93 4.63
CA SER A 44 -0.22 12.94 5.72
C SER A 44 0.45 12.63 7.06
N PRO A 45 -0.06 13.13 8.19
CA PRO A 45 0.42 12.73 9.52
C PRO A 45 0.35 11.21 9.72
N ASP A 46 1.28 10.68 10.51
CA ASP A 46 1.38 9.25 10.83
C ASP A 46 0.06 8.68 11.35
N GLU A 47 -0.64 9.40 12.24
CA GLU A 47 -1.92 8.93 12.78
C GLU A 47 -2.98 8.75 11.69
N ALA A 48 -2.99 9.64 10.69
CA ALA A 48 -3.91 9.55 9.56
C ALA A 48 -3.54 8.39 8.63
N LEU A 49 -2.25 8.19 8.34
CA LEU A 49 -1.75 7.05 7.57
C LEU A 49 -2.14 5.73 8.24
N PHE A 50 -1.82 5.57 9.53
CA PHE A 50 -2.06 4.32 10.26
C PHE A 50 -3.56 4.03 10.41
N LEU A 51 -4.40 5.05 10.56
CA LEU A 51 -5.86 4.86 10.56
C LEU A 51 -6.36 4.32 9.21
N LYS A 52 -5.97 4.96 8.09
CA LYS A 52 -6.34 4.51 6.74
C LYS A 52 -5.84 3.09 6.47
N LEU A 53 -4.60 2.80 6.87
CA LEU A 53 -4.00 1.48 6.69
C LEU A 53 -4.73 0.41 7.50
N LYS A 54 -5.08 0.70 8.75
CA LYS A 54 -5.88 -0.21 9.59
C LYS A 54 -7.22 -0.55 8.93
N ILE A 55 -7.94 0.47 8.45
CA ILE A 55 -9.22 0.27 7.74
C ILE A 55 -9.03 -0.57 6.47
N ALA A 56 -7.98 -0.30 5.69
CA ALA A 56 -7.69 -1.08 4.49
C ALA A 56 -7.37 -2.55 4.82
N MET A 57 -6.63 -2.81 5.90
CA MET A 57 -6.29 -4.16 6.37
C MET A 57 -7.48 -4.93 6.96
N GLU A 58 -8.46 -4.25 7.56
CA GLU A 58 -9.67 -4.88 8.10
C GLU A 58 -10.65 -5.31 7.01
N ASN A 59 -10.63 -4.63 5.86
CA ASN A 59 -11.46 -4.96 4.70
C ASN A 59 -10.86 -6.04 3.77
N ALA A 60 -9.70 -6.61 4.16
CA ALA A 60 -8.85 -7.52 3.38
C ALA A 60 -9.12 -9.02 3.58
#